data_AF-A0A7W1L683-F1
#
_entry.id   AF-A0A7W1L683-F1
#
_cell.length_a   1.000
_cell.length_b   1.000
_cell.length_c   1.000
_cell.angle_alpha   90.00
_cell.angle_beta   90.00
_cell.angle_gamma   90.00
#
_symmetry.space_group_name_H-M   'P 1'
#
loop_
_entity.id
_entity.type
_entity.pdbx_description
1 polymer ?
#
loop_
_entity_poly.entity_id
_entity_poly.type
_entity_poly.pdbx_seq_one_letter_code
_entity_poly.pdbx_strand_id
1 'polypeptide(L)' 'MAIREQNPEPKNPVGLDGIEFIEYATSQPQALGAVLQMMGFMP' A
#
# COMPACT_ATOMS: atom_id res chain seq x y z
N MET A 1 42.24 9.89 -10.98
CA MET A 1 40.84 10.36 -10.86
C MET A 1 39.95 9.15 -11.00
N ALA A 2 39.10 8.85 -10.01
CA ALA A 2 38.09 7.82 -10.16
C ALA A 2 36.87 8.44 -10.86
N ILE A 3 36.51 7.89 -12.02
CA ILE A 3 35.30 8.29 -12.74
C ILE A 3 34.14 7.67 -11.95
N ARG A 4 33.30 8.49 -11.32
CA ARG A 4 32.04 8.01 -10.74
C ARG A 4 31.10 7.67 -11.88
N GLU A 5 30.71 6.41 -11.99
CA GLU A 5 29.58 6.04 -12.84
C GLU A 5 28.32 6.74 -12.33
N GLN A 6 27.66 7.51 -13.21
CA GLN A 6 26.32 8.01 -12.94
C GLN A 6 25.34 6.87 -13.14
N ASN A 7 25.00 6.18 -12.05
CA ASN A 7 23.86 5.28 -12.06
C ASN A 7 22.58 6.13 -12.06
N PRO A 8 21.66 5.94 -13.03
CA PRO A 8 20.38 6.66 -12.98
C PRO A 8 19.62 6.30 -11.71
N GLU A 9 19.01 7.32 -11.09
CA GLU A 9 18.15 7.12 -9.93
C GLU A 9 17.03 6.12 -10.27
N PRO A 10 16.80 5.10 -9.45
CA PRO A 10 15.72 4.15 -9.67
C PRO A 10 14.39 4.89 -9.65
N LYS A 11 13.53 4.62 -10.64
CA LYS A 11 12.19 5.22 -10.73
C LYS A 11 11.31 4.91 -9.52
N ASN A 12 11.59 3.80 -8.85
CA ASN A 12 10.97 3.38 -7.61
C ASN A 12 12.06 3.15 -6.55
N PRO A 13 12.52 4.20 -5.85
CA PRO A 13 13.62 4.10 -4.88
C PRO A 13 13.31 3.21 -3.68
N VAL A 14 12.02 3.06 -3.35
CA VAL A 14 11.54 2.24 -2.22
C VAL A 14 11.21 0.82 -2.68
N GLY A 15 11.04 0.60 -3.98
CA GLY A 15 10.69 -0.71 -4.56
C GLY A 15 9.26 -1.17 -4.22
N LEU A 16 8.35 -0.24 -3.92
CA LEU A 16 6.94 -0.55 -3.63
C LEU A 16 6.07 -0.27 -4.85
N ASP A 17 5.42 -1.31 -5.37
CA ASP A 17 4.51 -1.21 -6.51
C ASP A 17 3.05 -1.26 -6.04
N GLY A 18 2.68 -0.27 -5.22
CA GLY A 18 1.32 -0.11 -4.69
C GLY A 18 1.14 -0.54 -3.23
N ILE A 19 -0.12 -0.64 -2.81
CA ILE A 19 -0.53 -1.06 -1.46
C ILE A 19 -1.29 -2.38 -1.60
N GLU A 20 -0.80 -3.41 -0.92
CA GLU A 20 -1.40 -4.76 -1.01
C GLU A 20 -2.60 -4.92 -0.07
N PHE A 21 -2.51 -4.35 1.13
CA PHE A 21 -3.57 -4.43 2.14
C PHE A 21 -3.52 -3.23 3.10
N ILE A 22 -4.64 -2.99 3.76
CA ILE A 22 -4.79 -2.01 4.84
C ILE A 22 -5.43 -2.72 6.02
N GLU A 23 -4.81 -2.62 7.20
CA GLU A 23 -5.37 -3.15 8.44
C GLU A 23 -6.18 -2.07 9.17
N TYR A 24 -7.37 -2.44 9.64
CA TYR A 24 -8.25 -1.55 10.40
C TYR A 24 -8.37 -2.00 11.85
N ALA A 25 -8.17 -1.07 12.78
CA ALA A 25 -8.46 -1.25 14.20
C ALA A 25 -9.76 -0.53 14.56
N THR A 26 -10.75 -1.28 15.06
CA THR A 26 -12.05 -0.73 15.47
C THR A 26 -12.62 -1.51 16.65
N SER A 27 -13.41 -0.83 17.50
CA SER A 27 -14.19 -1.47 18.56
C SER A 27 -15.49 -2.11 18.05
N GLN A 28 -15.85 -1.91 16.77
CA GLN A 28 -17.09 -2.38 16.16
C GLN A 28 -16.82 -3.09 14.82
N PRO A 29 -16.20 -4.29 14.82
CA PRO A 29 -15.77 -4.95 13.60
C PRO A 29 -16.93 -5.33 12.66
N GLN A 30 -18.10 -5.69 13.20
CA GLN A 30 -19.27 -6.03 12.38
C GLN A 30 -19.85 -4.80 11.67
N ALA A 31 -19.89 -3.65 12.34
CA ALA A 31 -20.37 -2.40 11.75
C ALA A 31 -19.43 -1.92 10.63
N LEU A 32 -18.12 -2.02 10.83
CA LEU A 32 -17.13 -1.73 9.80
C LEU A 32 -17.30 -2.68 8.60
N GLY A 33 -17.45 -3.98 8.84
CA GLY A 33 -17.69 -4.97 7.78
C GLY A 33 -18.92 -4.67 6.94
N ALA A 34 -20.03 -4.26 7.56
CA ALA A 34 -21.24 -3.87 6.84
C ALA A 34 -21.01 -2.66 5.91
N VAL A 35 -20.26 -1.65 6.38
CA VAL A 35 -19.91 -0.48 5.56
C VAL A 35 -19.01 -0.89 4.38
N LEU A 36 -18.01 -1.74 4.61
CA LEU A 36 -17.14 -2.25 3.55
C LEU A 36 -17.93 -3.02 2.50
N GLN A 37 -18.87 -3.88 2.92
CA GLN A 37 -19.76 -4.59 1.99
C GLN A 37 -20.63 -3.63 1.17
N MET A 38 -21.16 -2.56 1.78
CA MET A 38 -21.89 -1.50 1.06
C MET A 38 -21.01 -0.76 0.05
N MET A 39 -19.71 -0.66 0.31
CA MET A 39 -18.72 -0.09 -0.64
C MET A 39 -18.31 -1.07 -1.74
N GLY A 40 -18.87 -2.29 -1.77
CA GLY A 40 -18.58 -3.31 -2.78
C GLY A 40 -17.43 -4.25 -2.43
N PHE A 41 -16.93 -4.22 -1.19
CA PHE A 41 -15.96 -5.20 -0.74
C PHE A 41 -16.65 -6.56 -0.49
N MET A 42 -16.01 -7.64 -0.95
CA MET A 42 -16.49 -9.00 -0.74
C MET A 42 -16.00 -9.55 0.60
N PRO A 43 -16.83 -10.32 1.33
CA PRO A 43 -16.46 -10.95 2.61
C PRO A 43 -15.43 -12.07 2.46
#